data_AF-A0A2M8BKX5-F1
#
_entry.id   AF-A0A2M8BKX5-F1
#
_cell.length_a   1.000
_cell.length_b   1.000
_cell.length_c   1.000
_cell.angle_alpha   90.00
_cell.angle_beta   90.00
_cell.angle_gamma   90.00
#
_symmetry.space_group_name_H-M   'P 1'
#
loop_
_entity.id
_entity.type
_entity.pdbx_description
1 polymer ?
#
loop_
_entity_poly.entity_id
_entity_poly.type
_entity_poly.pdbx_seq_one_letter_code
_entity_poly.pdbx_strand_id
1 'polypeptide(L)'
;MLIRHLGAFDGLRDWLTTGTNIIPLTDRAELGWFPPEALPEDGRSSQRRFAEKLSGELMGEGVRKGFTYRWIPNHLQDAHGLIVPRPFLNIVGFAAQWALQRGPKAQYSRLLHYTELQAALEQTSLYRAKELAEEHPVVQRLELLRNMVLLTDRRTLVGRWGSPAPHAEDGFGIDGNAAFEELVRLGVLKVRPDDRIDVPDIYRFGYAIKRKGGVARPR
;
A
#
# COMPACT_ATOMS: atom_id res chain seq x y z
N MET A 1 5.76 -3.59 12.94
CA MET A 1 6.94 -3.99 12.12
C MET A 1 7.82 -2.80 11.71
N LEU A 2 7.29 -1.71 11.10
CA LEU A 2 8.12 -0.57 10.65
C LEU A 2 8.92 0.08 11.78
N ILE A 3 8.27 0.45 12.88
CA ILE A 3 8.93 1.12 14.01
C ILE A 3 10.11 0.30 14.56
N ARG A 4 9.97 -1.03 14.59
CA ARG A 4 11.08 -1.94 14.96
C ARG A 4 12.28 -1.80 14.01
N HIS A 5 12.04 -1.75 12.70
CA HIS A 5 13.11 -1.59 11.71
C HIS A 5 13.79 -0.23 11.82
N LEU A 6 13.01 0.83 12.05
CA LEU A 6 13.55 2.18 12.27
C LEU A 6 14.39 2.23 13.56
N GLY A 7 13.89 1.65 14.66
CA GLY A 7 14.59 1.62 15.96
C GLY A 7 15.91 0.84 15.97
N ALA A 8 16.19 0.04 14.94
CA ALA A 8 17.47 -0.64 14.79
C ALA A 8 18.64 0.32 14.49
N PHE A 9 18.36 1.53 14.00
CA PHE A 9 19.37 2.53 13.65
C PHE A 9 19.35 3.67 14.67
N ASP A 10 20.51 4.03 15.24
CA ASP A 10 20.58 4.99 16.36
C ASP A 10 19.90 6.33 16.03
N GLY A 11 20.22 6.96 14.89
CA GLY A 11 19.59 8.24 14.52
C GLY A 11 18.08 8.17 14.32
N LEU A 12 17.55 7.04 13.84
CA LEU A 12 16.10 6.84 13.68
C LEU A 12 15.44 6.46 15.00
N ARG A 13 16.14 5.74 15.88
CA ARG A 13 15.71 5.47 17.26
C ARG A 13 15.60 6.76 18.06
N ASP A 14 16.58 7.64 17.94
CA ASP A 14 16.55 8.96 18.55
C ASP A 14 15.38 9.77 18.00
N TRP A 15 15.17 9.77 16.68
CA TRP A 15 14.03 10.44 16.06
C TRP A 15 12.66 9.91 16.55
N LEU A 16 12.55 8.60 16.79
CA LEU A 16 11.35 7.96 17.33
C LEU A 16 11.09 8.32 18.80
N THR A 17 12.15 8.43 19.59
CA THR A 17 12.07 8.57 21.06
C THR A 17 12.16 10.02 21.54
N THR A 18 12.44 10.98 20.65
CA THR A 18 12.58 12.40 20.99
C THR A 18 11.48 13.28 20.39
N GLY A 19 11.31 14.49 20.94
CA GLY A 19 10.34 15.48 20.45
C GLY A 19 8.89 15.23 20.89
N THR A 20 7.92 15.74 20.14
CA THR A 20 6.50 15.83 20.55
C THR A 20 5.68 14.53 20.43
N ASN A 21 6.19 13.54 19.71
CA ASN A 21 5.57 12.22 19.55
C ASN A 21 6.61 11.17 19.88
N ILE A 22 6.70 10.83 21.17
CA ILE A 22 7.64 9.87 21.70
C ILE A 22 7.00 8.50 21.55
N ILE A 23 7.58 7.64 20.72
CA ILE A 23 7.20 6.23 20.67
C ILE A 23 8.08 5.49 21.68
N PRO A 24 7.51 4.91 22.75
CA PRO A 24 8.31 4.18 23.72
C PRO A 24 8.89 2.94 23.04
N LEU A 25 10.21 2.77 23.15
CA LEU A 25 10.89 1.58 22.68
C LEU A 25 11.45 0.82 23.88
N THR A 26 11.37 -0.50 23.83
CA THR A 26 11.96 -1.40 24.83
C THR A 26 13.12 -2.15 24.19
N ASP A 27 14.30 -2.06 24.79
CA ASP A 27 15.44 -2.89 24.41
C ASP A 27 15.21 -4.33 24.89
N ARG A 28 15.25 -5.28 23.97
CA ARG A 28 15.15 -6.72 24.24
C ARG A 28 16.47 -7.44 23.97
N ALA A 29 17.59 -6.77 24.24
CA ALA A 29 18.95 -7.27 24.06
C ALA A 29 19.19 -7.80 22.63
N GLU A 30 19.44 -9.10 22.47
CA GLU A 30 19.74 -9.73 21.18
C GLU A 30 18.63 -9.53 20.13
N LEU A 31 17.38 -9.31 20.55
CA LEU A 31 16.27 -9.11 19.64
C LEU A 31 16.13 -7.66 19.14
N GLY A 32 16.88 -6.73 19.75
CA GLY A 32 16.88 -5.30 19.46
C GLY A 32 15.72 -4.53 20.09
N TRP A 33 15.44 -3.34 19.53
CA TRP A 33 14.44 -2.41 20.06
C TRP A 33 13.04 -2.69 19.53
N PHE A 34 12.07 -2.82 20.44
CA PHE A 34 10.67 -3.11 20.10
C PHE A 34 9.74 -1.93 20.40
N PRO A 35 8.75 -1.67 19.52
CA PRO A 35 7.63 -0.78 19.85
C PRO A 35 6.73 -1.41 20.94
N PRO A 36 5.79 -0.64 21.51
CA PRO A 36 4.73 -1.21 22.32
C PRO A 36 3.93 -2.24 21.52
N GLU A 37 3.30 -3.18 22.23
CA GLU A 37 2.48 -4.23 21.62
C GLU A 37 1.33 -3.64 20.78
N ALA A 38 0.70 -2.59 21.29
CA ALA A 38 -0.27 -1.80 20.57
C ALA A 38 0.13 -0.32 20.58
N LEU A 39 -0.01 0.33 19.42
CA LEU A 39 0.06 1.77 19.30
C LEU A 39 -1.36 2.28 19.01
N PRO A 40 -1.97 3.10 19.88
CA PRO A 40 -3.34 3.58 19.68
C PRO A 40 -3.42 4.48 18.43
N GLU A 41 -4.63 4.64 17.88
CA GLU A 41 -4.84 5.50 16.70
C GLU A 41 -4.48 6.96 17.01
N ASP A 42 -4.89 7.48 18.18
CA ASP A 42 -4.64 8.85 18.65
C ASP A 42 -4.02 8.88 20.06
N GLY A 43 -3.59 10.07 20.51
CA GLY A 43 -2.87 10.30 21.75
C GLY A 43 -1.43 10.76 21.53
N ARG A 44 -0.69 10.94 22.63
CA ARG A 44 0.71 11.44 22.61
C ARG A 44 1.66 10.50 21.87
N SER A 45 1.44 9.20 22.01
CA SER A 45 2.21 8.15 21.34
C SER A 45 1.24 7.29 20.53
N SER A 46 1.08 7.62 19.25
CA SER A 46 -0.03 7.11 18.44
C SER A 46 0.35 6.93 16.97
N GLN A 47 -0.45 6.14 16.26
CA GLN A 47 -0.30 5.93 14.81
C GLN A 47 -0.47 7.25 14.05
N ARG A 48 -1.43 8.10 14.47
CA ARG A 48 -1.63 9.44 13.91
C ARG A 48 -0.38 10.29 14.03
N ARG A 49 0.14 10.43 15.25
CA ARG A 49 1.33 11.26 15.50
C ARG A 49 2.57 10.69 14.81
N PHE A 50 2.68 9.37 14.71
CA PHE A 50 3.77 8.73 13.96
C PHE A 50 3.74 9.12 12.49
N ALA A 51 2.59 8.98 11.84
CA ALA A 51 2.44 9.35 10.43
C ALA A 51 2.63 10.86 10.18
N GLU A 52 2.13 11.70 11.10
CA GLU A 52 2.33 13.16 11.07
C GLU A 52 3.82 13.53 11.10
N LYS A 53 4.60 12.92 12.00
CA LYS A 53 6.04 13.11 12.02
C LYS A 53 6.73 12.51 10.80
N LEU A 54 6.28 11.35 10.32
CA LEU A 54 6.89 10.67 9.18
C LEU A 54 6.82 11.52 7.91
N SER A 55 5.62 12.02 7.56
CA SER A 55 5.39 12.69 6.27
C SER A 55 4.48 13.93 6.31
N GLY A 56 4.10 14.41 7.49
CA GLY A 56 3.12 15.48 7.69
C GLY A 56 1.70 14.95 7.92
N GLU A 57 0.80 15.84 8.37
CA GLU A 57 -0.58 15.48 8.70
C GLU A 57 -1.42 15.11 7.47
N LEU A 58 -1.21 15.82 6.36
CA LEU A 58 -2.05 15.75 5.17
C LEU A 58 -1.25 15.28 3.95
N MET A 59 -1.91 14.49 3.10
CA MET A 59 -1.36 14.00 1.85
C MET A 59 -1.60 14.97 0.68
N GLY A 60 -1.18 16.22 0.89
CA GLY A 60 -1.29 17.30 -0.07
C GLY A 60 -1.47 18.69 0.55
N GLU A 61 -1.48 19.70 -0.30
CA GLU A 61 -1.79 21.07 0.10
C GLU A 61 -3.29 21.26 0.33
N GLY A 62 -3.66 21.76 1.52
CA GLY A 62 -5.02 22.14 1.90
C GLY A 62 -5.80 21.12 2.74
N VAL A 63 -6.75 21.61 3.55
CA VAL A 63 -7.52 20.84 4.56
C VAL A 63 -8.47 19.78 4.00
N ARG A 64 -8.69 19.74 2.69
CA ARG A 64 -9.56 18.73 2.04
C ARG A 64 -8.81 17.45 1.68
N LYS A 65 -7.51 17.38 1.96
CA LYS A 65 -6.67 16.22 1.66
C LYS A 65 -6.80 15.16 2.75
N GLY A 66 -6.56 13.91 2.37
CA GLY A 66 -6.63 12.80 3.32
C GLY A 66 -5.51 12.89 4.36
N PHE A 67 -5.82 12.48 5.58
CA PHE A 67 -4.83 12.37 6.64
C PHE A 67 -3.83 11.25 6.35
N THR A 68 -2.54 11.50 6.54
CA THR A 68 -1.45 10.56 6.24
C THR A 68 -1.63 9.22 6.96
N TYR A 69 -2.03 9.25 8.24
CA TYR A 69 -2.22 8.03 9.04
C TYR A 69 -3.35 7.12 8.55
N ARG A 70 -4.34 7.67 7.82
CA ARG A 70 -5.38 6.89 7.13
C ARG A 70 -5.00 6.56 5.70
N TRP A 71 -4.29 7.46 5.04
CA TRP A 71 -3.90 7.31 3.64
C TRP A 71 -3.01 6.09 3.45
N ILE A 72 -1.96 5.93 4.27
CA ILE A 72 -1.04 4.78 4.16
C ILE A 72 -1.80 3.45 4.23
N PRO A 73 -2.56 3.12 5.30
CA PRO A 73 -3.29 1.86 5.37
C PRO A 73 -4.34 1.71 4.26
N ASN A 74 -5.08 2.76 3.92
CA ASN A 74 -6.10 2.71 2.86
C ASN A 74 -5.54 2.35 1.48
N HIS A 75 -4.28 2.68 1.21
CA HIS A 75 -3.61 2.36 -0.06
C HIS A 75 -2.85 1.03 -0.05
N LEU A 76 -2.60 0.46 1.13
CA LEU A 76 -1.87 -0.79 1.27
C LEU A 76 -2.75 -2.00 1.58
N GLN A 77 -3.96 -1.77 2.08
CA GLN A 77 -4.88 -2.85 2.40
C GLN A 77 -5.41 -3.55 1.13
N ASP A 78 -5.62 -4.86 1.25
CA ASP A 78 -6.28 -5.66 0.23
C ASP A 78 -7.82 -5.49 0.28
N ALA A 79 -8.53 -6.31 -0.50
CA ALA A 79 -9.98 -6.22 -0.60
C ALA A 79 -10.71 -6.70 0.67
N HIS A 80 -10.03 -7.45 1.53
CA HIS A 80 -10.51 -7.88 2.85
C HIS A 80 -10.14 -6.89 3.97
N GLY A 81 -9.42 -5.82 3.65
CA GLY A 81 -8.97 -4.82 4.63
C GLY A 81 -7.71 -5.25 5.39
N LEU A 82 -7.03 -6.31 4.94
CA LEU A 82 -5.80 -6.77 5.57
C LEU A 82 -4.59 -6.04 4.98
N ILE A 83 -3.63 -5.70 5.85
CA ILE A 83 -2.35 -5.11 5.46
C ILE A 83 -1.26 -6.10 5.79
N VAL A 84 -0.62 -6.65 4.76
CA VAL A 84 0.58 -7.45 4.94
C VAL A 84 1.79 -6.57 5.27
N PRO A 85 2.79 -7.06 6.02
CA PRO A 85 3.83 -6.17 6.55
C PRO A 85 4.81 -5.60 5.51
N ARG A 86 5.12 -6.36 4.45
CA ARG A 86 6.17 -5.99 3.47
C ARG A 86 5.82 -4.73 2.66
N PRO A 87 4.60 -4.56 2.08
CA PRO A 87 4.20 -3.31 1.44
C PRO A 87 4.35 -2.06 2.31
N PHE A 88 4.15 -2.20 3.63
CA PHE A 88 4.31 -1.10 4.57
C PHE A 88 5.78 -0.66 4.69
N LEU A 89 6.71 -1.60 4.68
CA LEU A 89 8.15 -1.29 4.62
C LEU A 89 8.55 -0.73 3.25
N ASN A 90 8.03 -1.33 2.19
CA ASN A 90 8.34 -0.94 0.80
C ASN A 90 7.94 0.50 0.50
N ILE A 91 6.74 0.95 0.91
CA ILE A 91 6.31 2.32 0.61
C ILE A 91 7.22 3.37 1.27
N VAL A 92 7.70 3.10 2.48
CA VAL A 92 8.62 4.01 3.20
C VAL A 92 10.01 3.95 2.58
N GLY A 93 10.51 2.74 2.28
CA GLY A 93 11.81 2.54 1.66
C GLY A 93 11.90 3.18 0.26
N PHE A 94 10.90 2.95 -0.59
CA PHE A 94 10.83 3.55 -1.92
C PHE A 94 10.60 5.07 -1.85
N ALA A 95 9.84 5.57 -0.87
CA ALA A 95 9.70 7.01 -0.68
C ALA A 95 11.04 7.66 -0.30
N ALA A 96 11.82 7.03 0.58
CA ALA A 96 13.16 7.48 0.91
C ALA A 96 14.10 7.47 -0.32
N GLN A 97 14.02 6.43 -1.16
CA GLN A 97 14.78 6.39 -2.42
C GLN A 97 14.38 7.54 -3.35
N TRP A 98 13.09 7.82 -3.49
CA TRP A 98 12.58 8.96 -4.26
C TRP A 98 13.06 10.31 -3.71
N ALA A 99 13.14 10.46 -2.39
CA ALA A 99 13.65 11.64 -1.72
C ALA A 99 15.15 11.85 -2.03
N LEU A 100 15.95 10.78 -1.93
CA LEU A 100 17.38 10.82 -2.22
C LEU A 100 17.68 11.17 -3.69
N GLN A 101 16.86 10.67 -4.63
CA GLN A 101 17.07 10.90 -6.06
C GLN A 101 16.74 12.34 -6.51
N ARG A 102 15.70 12.97 -5.95
CA ARG A 102 15.21 14.28 -6.40
C ARG A 102 15.57 15.44 -5.45
N GLY A 103 16.27 15.14 -4.37
CA GLY A 103 16.47 16.04 -3.24
C GLY A 103 15.27 15.98 -2.29
N PRO A 104 15.49 15.71 -0.98
CA PRO A 104 14.40 15.57 -0.03
C PRO A 104 13.60 16.88 0.08
N LYS A 105 12.28 16.78 -0.02
CA LYS A 105 11.37 17.93 0.13
C LYS A 105 10.75 18.03 1.52
N ALA A 106 11.07 17.08 2.39
CA ALA A 106 10.63 17.09 3.77
C ALA A 106 11.12 18.39 4.46
N GLN A 107 10.27 19.00 5.27
CA GLN A 107 10.62 20.18 6.06
C GLN A 107 10.36 19.90 7.54
N TYR A 108 10.99 20.70 8.41
CA TYR A 108 10.94 20.56 9.86
C TYR A 108 11.46 19.17 10.29
N SER A 109 10.83 18.53 11.26
CA SER A 109 11.22 17.22 11.79
C SER A 109 10.76 16.02 10.96
N ARG A 110 10.32 16.24 9.71
CA ARG A 110 9.78 15.17 8.85
C ARG A 110 10.88 14.40 8.15
N LEU A 111 10.70 13.09 8.01
CA LEU A 111 11.62 12.24 7.24
C LEU A 111 11.29 12.24 5.75
N LEU A 112 10.00 12.33 5.41
CA LEU A 112 9.50 12.25 4.05
C LEU A 112 8.54 13.41 3.76
N HIS A 113 8.38 13.70 2.48
CA HIS A 113 7.33 14.54 1.94
C HIS A 113 6.20 13.68 1.38
N TYR A 114 4.96 14.16 1.45
CA TYR A 114 3.79 13.37 0.99
C TYR A 114 3.90 12.96 -0.49
N THR A 115 4.56 13.78 -1.32
CA THR A 115 4.77 13.46 -2.75
C THR A 115 5.71 12.27 -2.95
N GLU A 116 6.62 12.02 -2.02
CA GLU A 116 7.55 10.88 -2.06
C GLU A 116 6.80 9.59 -1.72
N LEU A 117 5.90 9.63 -0.72
CA LEU A 117 4.98 8.52 -0.44
C LEU A 117 4.05 8.23 -1.63
N GLN A 118 3.51 9.27 -2.28
CA GLN A 118 2.68 9.11 -3.48
C GLN A 118 3.47 8.48 -4.63
N ALA A 119 4.71 8.91 -4.87
CA ALA A 119 5.58 8.35 -5.91
C ALA A 119 5.98 6.90 -5.62
N ALA A 120 6.13 6.53 -4.35
CA ALA A 120 6.45 5.17 -3.92
C ALA A 120 5.32 4.16 -4.11
N LEU A 121 4.07 4.62 -4.23
CA LEU A 121 2.90 3.74 -4.26
C LEU A 121 2.88 2.81 -5.49
N GLU A 122 3.28 3.31 -6.66
CA GLU A 122 3.30 2.49 -7.89
C GLU A 122 4.31 1.35 -7.79
N GLN A 123 5.54 1.66 -7.33
CA GLN A 123 6.56 0.65 -7.11
C GLN A 123 6.17 -0.34 -6.00
N THR A 124 5.56 0.14 -4.92
CA THR A 124 5.05 -0.72 -3.83
C THR A 124 4.01 -1.70 -4.35
N SER A 125 3.06 -1.21 -5.15
CA SER A 125 2.02 -2.02 -5.75
C SER A 125 2.59 -3.04 -6.74
N LEU A 126 3.55 -2.64 -7.58
CA LEU A 126 4.22 -3.55 -8.52
C LEU A 126 4.93 -4.70 -7.78
N TYR A 127 5.67 -4.40 -6.72
CA TYR A 127 6.35 -5.43 -5.92
C TYR A 127 5.37 -6.40 -5.27
N ARG A 128 4.29 -5.88 -4.66
CA ARG A 128 3.28 -6.75 -4.02
C ARG A 128 2.52 -7.59 -5.03
N ALA A 129 2.18 -7.01 -6.18
CA ALA A 129 1.52 -7.73 -7.27
C ALA A 129 2.38 -8.88 -7.79
N LYS A 130 3.68 -8.64 -8.01
CA LYS A 130 4.63 -9.68 -8.43
C LYS A 130 4.78 -10.79 -7.40
N GLU A 131 5.02 -10.43 -6.14
CA GLU A 131 5.12 -11.38 -5.02
C GLU A 131 3.89 -12.29 -4.95
N LEU A 132 2.69 -11.70 -5.01
CA LEU A 132 1.46 -12.49 -4.95
C LEU A 132 1.26 -13.34 -6.22
N ALA A 133 1.68 -12.85 -7.38
CA ALA A 133 1.59 -13.59 -8.64
C ALA A 133 2.59 -14.76 -8.73
N GLU A 134 3.71 -14.70 -8.00
CA GLU A 134 4.64 -15.83 -7.87
C GLU A 134 4.02 -16.98 -7.07
N GLU A 135 3.26 -16.68 -6.01
CA GLU A 135 2.55 -17.67 -5.20
C GLU A 135 1.22 -18.12 -5.84
N HIS A 136 0.54 -17.20 -6.52
CA HIS A 136 -0.78 -17.41 -7.12
C HIS A 136 -0.78 -16.89 -8.58
N PRO A 137 -0.39 -17.74 -9.56
CA PRO A 137 -0.25 -17.32 -10.96
C PRO A 137 -1.51 -16.68 -11.57
N VAL A 138 -2.71 -17.03 -11.08
CA VAL A 138 -3.99 -16.43 -11.50
C VAL A 138 -4.03 -14.90 -11.37
N VAL A 139 -3.24 -14.32 -10.45
CA VAL A 139 -3.15 -12.85 -10.27
C VAL A 139 -2.61 -12.15 -11.52
N GLN A 140 -1.82 -12.85 -12.36
CA GLN A 140 -1.36 -12.32 -13.65
C GLN A 140 -2.52 -12.00 -14.61
N ARG A 141 -3.70 -12.58 -14.41
CA ARG A 141 -4.90 -12.22 -15.19
C ARG A 141 -5.31 -10.76 -15.04
N LEU A 142 -4.87 -10.05 -13.98
CA LEU A 142 -5.06 -8.61 -13.86
C LEU A 142 -4.40 -7.80 -15.00
N GLU A 143 -3.40 -8.35 -15.71
CA GLU A 143 -2.83 -7.72 -16.91
C GLU A 143 -3.87 -7.48 -18.01
N LEU A 144 -4.89 -8.35 -18.09
CA LEU A 144 -5.99 -8.22 -19.05
C LEU A 144 -6.92 -7.03 -18.74
N LEU A 145 -6.73 -6.39 -17.57
CA LEU A 145 -7.44 -5.19 -17.13
C LEU A 145 -6.59 -3.91 -17.27
N ARG A 146 -5.37 -4.01 -17.81
CA ARG A 146 -4.50 -2.85 -18.03
C ARG A 146 -5.24 -1.74 -18.77
N ASN A 147 -5.08 -0.51 -18.30
CA ASN A 147 -5.77 0.70 -18.80
C ASN A 147 -7.31 0.74 -18.65
N MET A 148 -7.93 -0.31 -18.13
CA MET A 148 -9.38 -0.34 -17.89
C MET A 148 -9.74 0.50 -16.67
N VAL A 149 -10.87 1.19 -16.74
CA VAL A 149 -11.45 1.90 -15.58
C VAL A 149 -12.36 0.93 -14.84
N LEU A 150 -12.10 0.69 -13.55
CA LEU A 150 -12.92 -0.17 -12.70
C LEU A 150 -14.19 0.50 -12.18
N LEU A 151 -14.95 -0.24 -11.36
CA LEU A 151 -16.39 -0.10 -11.14
C LEU A 151 -17.18 -0.61 -12.37
N THR A 152 -16.84 -1.82 -12.80
CA THR A 152 -17.50 -2.57 -13.89
C THR A 152 -18.28 -3.77 -13.32
N ASP A 153 -19.09 -4.42 -14.13
CA ASP A 153 -19.83 -5.62 -13.77
C ASP A 153 -18.95 -6.89 -13.85
N ARG A 154 -19.35 -7.93 -13.11
CA ARG A 154 -18.68 -9.24 -13.09
C ARG A 154 -18.56 -9.87 -14.48
N ARG A 155 -19.62 -9.80 -15.30
CA ARG A 155 -19.65 -10.44 -16.63
C ARG A 155 -18.55 -9.88 -17.53
N THR A 156 -18.29 -8.57 -17.48
CA THR A 156 -17.16 -7.95 -18.20
C THR A 156 -15.81 -8.56 -17.80
N LEU A 157 -15.54 -8.78 -16.51
CA LEU A 157 -14.27 -9.35 -16.05
C LEU A 157 -14.14 -10.84 -16.36
N VAL A 158 -15.19 -11.62 -16.09
CA VAL A 158 -15.23 -13.06 -16.41
C VAL A 158 -15.01 -13.29 -17.90
N GLY A 159 -15.62 -12.48 -18.77
CA GLY A 159 -15.39 -12.59 -20.22
C GLY A 159 -13.94 -12.33 -20.63
N ARG A 160 -13.26 -11.36 -20.00
CA ARG A 160 -11.82 -11.10 -20.25
C ARG A 160 -10.93 -12.23 -19.76
N TRP A 161 -11.28 -12.83 -18.62
CA TRP A 161 -10.56 -13.96 -18.04
C TRP A 161 -10.97 -15.31 -18.63
N GLY A 162 -11.95 -15.35 -19.52
CA GLY A 162 -12.22 -16.52 -20.36
C GLY A 162 -11.16 -16.72 -21.45
N SER A 163 -10.31 -15.72 -21.69
CA SER A 163 -9.14 -15.84 -22.55
C SER A 163 -7.90 -16.11 -21.69
N PRO A 164 -7.04 -17.08 -22.06
CA PRO A 164 -5.80 -17.33 -21.32
C PRO A 164 -4.96 -16.05 -21.31
N ALA A 165 -4.52 -15.65 -20.12
CA ALA A 165 -3.53 -14.59 -19.97
C ALA A 165 -2.19 -15.02 -20.61
N PRO A 166 -1.30 -14.09 -20.99
CA PRO A 166 0.07 -14.44 -21.33
C PRO A 166 0.67 -15.27 -20.18
N HIS A 167 1.27 -16.43 -20.49
CA HIS A 167 1.92 -17.34 -19.52
C HIS A 167 0.99 -18.17 -18.61
N ALA A 168 -0.22 -18.51 -19.08
CA ALA A 168 -1.30 -19.18 -18.35
C ALA A 168 -1.10 -20.68 -18.00
N GLU A 169 -0.11 -21.02 -17.18
CA GLU A 169 -0.23 -22.20 -16.29
C GLU A 169 -0.74 -21.74 -14.91
N ASP A 170 -1.94 -21.16 -14.89
CA ASP A 170 -2.61 -20.76 -13.63
C ASP A 170 -3.61 -21.79 -13.12
N GLY A 171 -3.85 -22.87 -13.87
CA GLY A 171 -4.79 -23.93 -13.53
C GLY A 171 -6.27 -23.62 -13.81
N PHE A 172 -6.60 -22.44 -14.37
CA PHE A 172 -7.99 -22.03 -14.61
C PHE A 172 -8.40 -22.09 -16.09
N GLY A 173 -7.45 -22.10 -17.03
CA GLY A 173 -7.74 -22.21 -18.47
C GLY A 173 -8.72 -21.12 -18.95
N ILE A 174 -9.80 -21.53 -19.62
CA ILE A 174 -10.86 -20.63 -20.09
C ILE A 174 -11.96 -20.37 -19.05
N ASP A 175 -11.85 -20.92 -17.85
CA ASP A 175 -12.85 -20.72 -16.79
C ASP A 175 -12.62 -19.38 -16.08
N GLY A 176 -13.11 -18.32 -16.72
CA GLY A 176 -13.07 -16.98 -16.16
C GLY A 176 -13.86 -16.82 -14.86
N ASN A 177 -14.84 -17.70 -14.58
CA ASN A 177 -15.58 -17.66 -13.32
C ASN A 177 -14.76 -18.22 -12.17
N ALA A 178 -14.14 -19.38 -12.35
CA ALA A 178 -13.27 -19.96 -11.34
C ALA A 178 -12.09 -19.02 -11.01
N ALA A 179 -11.49 -18.41 -12.03
CA ALA A 179 -10.46 -17.39 -11.83
C ALA A 179 -10.99 -16.15 -11.09
N PHE A 180 -12.20 -15.69 -11.42
CA PHE A 180 -12.83 -14.57 -10.72
C PHE A 180 -13.02 -14.88 -9.22
N GLU A 181 -13.60 -16.03 -8.89
CA GLU A 181 -13.83 -16.43 -7.50
C GLU A 181 -12.51 -16.55 -6.72
N GLU A 182 -11.47 -17.09 -7.35
CA GLU A 182 -10.16 -17.17 -6.73
C GLU A 182 -9.55 -15.79 -6.47
N LEU A 183 -9.67 -14.85 -7.41
CA LEU A 183 -9.17 -13.48 -7.22
C LEU A 183 -9.94 -12.71 -6.14
N VAL A 184 -11.24 -12.99 -5.95
CA VAL A 184 -12.01 -12.52 -4.78
C VAL A 184 -11.42 -13.14 -3.50
N ARG A 185 -11.24 -14.46 -3.47
CA ARG A 185 -10.74 -15.21 -2.32
C ARG A 185 -9.33 -14.75 -1.88
N LEU A 186 -8.49 -14.36 -2.83
CA LEU A 186 -7.15 -13.81 -2.56
C LEU A 186 -7.17 -12.36 -2.08
N GLY A 187 -8.33 -11.69 -2.05
CA GLY A 187 -8.45 -10.29 -1.67
C GLY A 187 -7.88 -9.33 -2.73
N VAL A 188 -7.68 -9.80 -3.96
CA VAL A 188 -7.14 -8.99 -5.07
C VAL A 188 -8.20 -8.06 -5.65
N LEU A 189 -9.47 -8.43 -5.52
CA LEU A 189 -10.61 -7.63 -5.91
C LEU A 189 -11.80 -7.88 -4.97
N LYS A 190 -12.79 -7.00 -5.03
CA LYS A 190 -14.06 -7.19 -4.31
C LYS A 190 -15.26 -6.86 -5.16
N VAL A 191 -16.36 -7.53 -4.84
CA VAL A 191 -17.71 -7.15 -5.22
C VAL A 191 -18.20 -6.10 -4.21
N ARG A 192 -18.61 -4.93 -4.70
CA ARG A 192 -19.22 -3.88 -3.88
C ARG A 192 -20.69 -4.20 -3.60
N PRO A 193 -21.35 -3.52 -2.63
CA PRO A 193 -22.77 -3.72 -2.36
C PRO A 193 -23.71 -3.45 -3.55
N ASP A 194 -23.24 -2.75 -4.58
CA ASP A 194 -23.95 -2.45 -5.82
C ASP A 194 -23.48 -3.34 -7.00
N ASP A 195 -22.95 -4.52 -6.70
CA ASP A 195 -22.45 -5.55 -7.62
C ASP A 195 -21.28 -5.15 -8.53
N ARG A 196 -20.78 -3.92 -8.40
CA ARG A 196 -19.63 -3.45 -9.18
C ARG A 196 -18.33 -3.96 -8.58
N ILE A 197 -17.39 -4.26 -9.46
CA ILE A 197 -16.08 -4.78 -9.08
C ILE A 197 -15.07 -3.65 -8.91
N ASP A 198 -14.30 -3.74 -7.83
CA ASP A 198 -13.25 -2.80 -7.46
C ASP A 198 -11.96 -3.56 -7.15
N VAL A 199 -10.81 -2.95 -7.45
CA VAL A 199 -9.47 -3.51 -7.16
C VAL A 199 -8.75 -2.52 -6.23
N PRO A 200 -8.30 -2.96 -5.05
CA PRO A 200 -7.53 -2.15 -4.12
C PRO A 200 -6.29 -1.52 -4.77
N ASP A 201 -5.90 -0.35 -4.27
CA ASP A 201 -4.77 0.40 -4.82
C ASP A 201 -3.45 -0.39 -4.77
N ILE A 202 -3.26 -1.24 -3.76
CA ILE A 202 -2.07 -2.09 -3.62
C ILE A 202 -1.87 -3.06 -4.81
N TYR A 203 -2.90 -3.37 -5.59
CA TYR A 203 -2.78 -4.15 -6.83
C TYR A 203 -3.02 -3.32 -8.08
N ARG A 204 -3.94 -2.35 -8.01
CA ARG A 204 -4.39 -1.55 -9.15
C ARG A 204 -3.24 -0.80 -9.84
N PHE A 205 -2.32 -0.23 -9.07
CA PHE A 205 -1.21 0.56 -9.62
C PHE A 205 -0.22 -0.32 -10.40
N GLY A 206 0.17 -1.48 -9.87
CA GLY A 206 1.11 -2.42 -10.50
C GLY A 206 0.64 -2.94 -11.86
N TYR A 207 -0.68 -3.13 -12.02
CA TYR A 207 -1.30 -3.55 -13.29
C TYR A 207 -1.79 -2.39 -14.17
N ALA A 208 -1.46 -1.14 -13.78
CA ALA A 208 -1.91 0.08 -14.46
C ALA A 208 -3.42 0.13 -14.73
N ILE A 209 -4.21 -0.41 -13.81
CA ILE A 209 -5.66 -0.35 -13.83
C ILE A 209 -6.07 1.07 -13.38
N LYS A 210 -7.11 1.63 -14.00
CA LYS A 210 -7.57 3.00 -13.72
C LYS A 210 -8.73 2.98 -12.74
N ARG A 211 -8.79 4.01 -11.89
CA ARG A 211 -9.92 4.23 -10.97
C ARG A 211 -10.93 5.18 -11.62
N LYS A 212 -12.22 4.95 -11.38
CA LYS A 212 -13.28 5.92 -11.71
C LYS A 212 -13.27 7.02 -10.64
N GLY A 213 -12.68 8.18 -10.98
CA GLY A 213 -12.42 9.27 -10.05
C GLY A 213 -11.17 9.05 -9.17
N GLY A 214 -10.59 10.15 -8.65
CA GLY A 214 -9.35 10.14 -7.86
C GLY A 214 -8.32 11.15 -8.36
N VAL A 215 -7.30 11.44 -7.54
CA VAL A 215 -6.20 12.35 -7.93
C VAL A 215 -5.41 11.71 -9.08
N ALA A 216 -5.20 12.46 -10.16
CA ALA A 216 -4.42 12.00 -11.31
C ALA A 216 -2.99 11.62 -10.88
N ARG A 217 -2.38 10.67 -11.59
CA ARG A 217 -0.97 10.32 -11.37
C ARG A 217 -0.13 11.60 -11.47
N PRO A 218 0.77 11.89 -10.51
CA PRO A 218 1.79 12.90 -10.72
C PRO A 218 2.55 12.55 -12.00
N ARG A 219 2.72 13.53 -12.90
CA ARG A 219 3.65 13.41 -14.03
C ARG A 219 5.06 13.72 -13.57
#